data_AF-A0A2W6ZMS1-F1
#
_entry.id   AF-A0A2W6ZMS1-F1
#
_cell.length_a   1.000
_cell.length_b   1.000
_cell.length_c   1.000
_cell.angle_alpha   90.00
_cell.angle_beta   90.00
_cell.angle_gamma   90.00
#
_symmetry.space_group_name_H-M   'P 1'
#
loop_
_entity.id
_entity.type
_entity.pdbx_description
1 polymer ?
#
loop_
_entity_poly.entity_id
_entity_poly.type
_entity_poly.pdbx_seq_one_letter_code
_entity_poly.pdbx_strand_id
1 'polypeptide(L)'
;SQTNPPRRAPHHAQTPRATAGEVERRIAEAQLWIAQRLPLLQIRANAGENWGVSNIKTVNRYLDLARMRMVEELITDRRRHQAEQIFALNECARRAMDADQFSAAVGAFRVIAEIGGLLRAPIKPPEPRT
;
A
#
# COMPACT_ATOMS: atom_id res chain seq x y z
N SER A 1 15.40 62.54 18.44
CA SER A 1 14.51 62.03 17.38
C SER A 1 15.14 60.81 16.75
N GLN A 2 14.74 59.60 17.16
CA GLN A 2 15.21 58.34 16.58
C GLN A 2 14.00 57.62 15.96
N THR A 3 13.90 57.71 14.64
CA THR A 3 12.90 57.02 13.83
C THR A 3 13.34 55.57 13.65
N ASN A 4 12.69 54.65 14.37
CA ASN A 4 12.83 53.22 14.10
C ASN A 4 12.29 52.91 12.68
N PRO A 5 13.01 52.19 11.82
CA PRO A 5 12.50 51.78 10.52
C PRO A 5 11.35 50.76 10.70
N PRO A 6 10.39 50.70 9.76
CA PRO A 6 9.22 49.82 9.90
C PRO A 6 9.65 48.35 9.92
N ARG A 7 9.20 47.65 10.97
CA ARG A 7 9.37 46.20 11.16
C ARG A 7 8.74 45.48 9.95
N ARG A 8 9.50 44.62 9.27
CA ARG A 8 9.01 43.76 8.17
C ARG A 8 7.69 43.08 8.59
N ALA A 9 6.70 43.15 7.70
CA ALA A 9 5.40 42.53 7.88
C ALA A 9 5.55 41.03 8.22
N PRO A 10 4.72 40.48 9.13
CA PRO A 10 4.82 39.09 9.54
C PRO A 10 4.57 38.15 8.35
N HIS A 11 5.33 37.05 8.37
CA HIS A 11 5.38 35.98 7.40
C HIS A 11 4.03 35.58 6.80
N HIS A 12 4.03 35.31 5.49
CA HIS A 12 2.96 34.67 4.72
C HIS A 12 2.10 33.74 5.58
N ALA A 13 0.78 33.98 5.55
CA ALA A 13 -0.22 33.10 6.15
C ALA A 13 0.09 31.64 5.79
N GLN A 14 0.57 30.87 6.77
CA GLN A 14 0.79 29.45 6.57
C GLN A 14 -0.59 28.84 6.31
N THR A 15 -0.81 28.33 5.10
CA THR A 15 -1.99 27.49 4.83
C THR A 15 -2.07 26.43 5.92
N PRO A 16 -3.25 26.23 6.55
CA PRO A 16 -3.40 25.27 7.64
C PRO A 16 -2.85 23.91 7.23
N ARG A 17 -2.12 23.26 8.15
CA ARG A 17 -1.66 21.90 7.93
C ARG A 17 -2.89 21.00 7.73
N ALA A 18 -2.85 20.16 6.69
CA ALA A 18 -3.91 19.20 6.43
C ALA A 18 -4.19 18.33 7.66
N THR A 19 -5.47 18.14 7.96
CA THR A 19 -5.95 17.25 9.02
C THR A 19 -5.65 15.79 8.69
N ALA A 20 -5.70 14.91 9.69
CA ALA A 20 -5.53 13.48 9.47
C ALA A 20 -6.56 12.93 8.46
N GLY A 21 -7.83 13.32 8.57
CA GLY A 21 -8.88 12.89 7.65
C GLY A 21 -8.66 13.38 6.21
N GLU A 22 -8.17 14.60 6.02
CA GLU A 22 -7.80 15.09 4.69
C GLU A 22 -6.61 14.34 4.11
N VAL A 23 -5.61 14.02 4.94
CA VAL A 23 -4.47 13.19 4.52
C VAL A 23 -4.95 11.81 4.06
N GLU A 24 -5.83 11.17 4.82
CA GLU A 24 -6.40 9.87 4.44
C GLU A 24 -7.17 9.94 3.12
N ARG A 25 -8.03 10.95 2.94
CA ARG A 25 -8.74 11.17 1.67
C ARG A 25 -7.78 11.34 0.49
N ARG A 26 -6.73 12.15 0.65
CA ARG A 26 -5.72 12.38 -0.39
C ARG A 26 -4.96 11.11 -0.75
N ILE A 27 -4.64 10.27 0.23
CA ILE A 27 -4.00 8.98 -0.01
C ILE A 27 -4.94 8.05 -0.80
N ALA A 28 -6.22 7.97 -0.44
CA ALA A 28 -7.21 7.17 -1.17
C ALA A 28 -7.39 7.65 -2.63
N GLU A 29 -7.49 8.96 -2.84
CA GLU A 29 -7.54 9.54 -4.19
C GLU A 29 -6.26 9.26 -4.98
N ALA A 30 -5.09 9.34 -4.33
CA ALA A 30 -3.81 8.97 -4.94
C ALA A 30 -3.75 7.49 -5.33
N GLN A 31 -4.26 6.57 -4.50
CA GLN A 31 -4.36 5.15 -4.85
C GLN A 31 -5.20 4.95 -6.12
N LEU A 32 -6.34 5.65 -6.23
CA LEU A 32 -7.19 5.61 -7.41
C LEU A 32 -6.45 6.10 -8.67
N TRP A 33 -5.74 7.23 -8.58
CA TRP A 33 -4.98 7.76 -9.72
C TRP A 33 -3.86 6.83 -10.17
N ILE A 34 -3.18 6.19 -9.22
CA ILE A 34 -2.14 5.18 -9.51
C ILE A 34 -2.78 3.96 -10.20
N ALA A 35 -3.90 3.47 -9.69
CA ALA A 35 -4.63 2.33 -10.27
C ALA A 35 -5.12 2.62 -11.70
N GLN A 36 -5.58 3.85 -11.95
CA GLN A 36 -5.97 4.34 -13.28
C GLN A 36 -4.78 4.64 -14.20
N ARG A 37 -3.55 4.57 -13.69
CA ARG A 37 -2.31 4.90 -14.41
C ARG A 37 -2.31 6.31 -15.01
N LEU A 38 -2.85 7.28 -14.27
CA LEU A 38 -2.89 8.67 -14.73
C LEU A 38 -1.47 9.22 -14.96
N PRO A 39 -1.22 9.99 -16.03
CA PRO A 39 0.05 10.68 -16.24
C PRO A 39 0.38 11.64 -15.09
N LEU A 40 1.66 11.77 -14.73
CA LEU A 40 2.09 12.66 -13.64
C LEU A 40 1.64 14.12 -13.83
N LEU A 41 1.54 14.59 -15.07
CA LEU A 41 1.04 15.92 -15.38
C LEU A 41 -0.42 16.10 -14.92
N GLN A 42 -1.25 15.10 -15.21
CA GLN A 42 -2.67 15.09 -14.82
C GLN A 42 -2.83 14.94 -13.31
N ILE A 43 -2.02 14.09 -12.67
CA ILE A 43 -1.99 13.97 -11.20
C ILE A 43 -1.69 15.31 -10.53
N ARG A 44 -0.74 16.08 -11.07
CA ARG A 44 -0.40 17.41 -10.54
C ARG A 44 -1.53 18.41 -10.72
N ALA A 45 -2.21 18.40 -11.87
CA ALA A 45 -3.41 19.21 -12.08
C ALA A 45 -4.50 18.86 -11.07
N ASN A 46 -4.83 17.57 -10.93
CA ASN A 46 -5.81 17.08 -9.96
C ASN A 46 -5.44 17.43 -8.52
N ALA A 47 -4.16 17.37 -8.14
CA ALA A 47 -3.72 17.78 -6.80
C ALA A 47 -3.88 19.28 -6.56
N GLY A 48 -3.65 20.10 -7.60
CA GLY A 48 -3.93 21.54 -7.55
C GLY A 48 -5.42 21.81 -7.33
N GLU A 49 -6.28 21.16 -8.11
CA GLU A 49 -7.74 21.34 -8.10
C GLU A 49 -8.41 20.75 -6.85
N ASN A 50 -8.13 19.49 -6.53
CA ASN A 50 -8.86 18.73 -5.49
C ASN A 50 -8.27 18.93 -4.09
N TRP A 51 -6.97 19.20 -3.98
CA TRP A 51 -6.27 19.30 -2.70
C TRP A 51 -5.84 20.74 -2.38
N GLY A 52 -5.82 21.64 -3.36
CA GLY A 52 -5.20 22.96 -3.23
C GLY A 52 -3.67 22.87 -3.09
N VAL A 53 -3.05 21.80 -3.59
CA VAL A 53 -1.61 21.54 -3.42
C VAL A 53 -0.89 21.64 -4.76
N SER A 54 -0.13 22.71 -4.93
CA SER A 54 0.78 22.90 -6.07
C SER A 54 2.22 22.39 -5.80
N ASN A 55 2.56 22.12 -4.54
CA ASN A 55 3.89 21.67 -4.15
C ASN A 55 4.12 20.21 -4.54
N ILE A 56 5.00 19.99 -5.52
CA ILE A 56 5.35 18.67 -6.03
C ILE A 56 5.88 17.71 -4.95
N LYS A 57 6.62 18.20 -3.95
CA LYS A 57 7.15 17.34 -2.88
C LYS A 57 6.03 16.77 -2.03
N THR A 58 4.99 17.58 -1.77
CA THR A 58 3.81 17.15 -1.03
C THR A 58 3.00 16.13 -1.83
N VAL A 59 2.81 16.37 -3.13
CA VAL A 59 2.13 15.42 -4.03
C VAL A 59 2.86 14.08 -4.06
N ASN A 60 4.18 14.09 -4.28
CA ASN A 60 5.00 12.88 -4.30
C ASN A 60 4.92 12.13 -2.97
N ARG A 61 4.94 12.82 -1.82
CA ARG A 61 4.77 12.20 -0.52
C ARG A 61 3.46 11.41 -0.41
N TYR A 62 2.34 11.97 -0.88
CA TYR A 62 1.06 11.25 -0.87
C TYR A 62 1.05 10.08 -1.87
N LEU A 63 1.68 10.22 -3.03
CA LEU A 63 1.83 9.12 -3.99
C LEU A 63 2.66 7.97 -3.44
N ASP A 64 3.72 8.28 -2.68
CA ASP A 64 4.57 7.25 -2.08
C ASP A 64 3.85 6.53 -0.94
N LEU A 65 3.11 7.26 -0.09
CA LEU A 65 2.24 6.66 0.93
C LEU A 65 1.15 5.78 0.29
N ALA A 66 0.53 6.23 -0.80
CA ALA A 66 -0.44 5.45 -1.55
C ALA A 66 0.19 4.16 -2.10
N ARG A 67 1.37 4.24 -2.73
CA ARG A 67 2.09 3.05 -3.21
C ARG A 67 2.41 2.07 -2.08
N MET A 68 2.87 2.56 -0.94
CA MET A 68 3.16 1.71 0.22
C MET A 68 1.92 0.95 0.67
N ARG A 69 0.78 1.65 0.83
CA ARG A 69 -0.49 1.01 1.22
C ARG A 69 -1.00 0.01 0.20
N MET A 70 -0.96 0.35 -1.10
CA MET A 70 -1.35 -0.59 -2.16
C MET A 70 -0.52 -1.87 -2.12
N VAL A 71 0.78 -1.76 -1.84
CA VAL A 71 1.65 -2.94 -1.68
C VAL A 71 1.30 -3.73 -0.42
N GLU A 72 1.01 -3.07 0.69
CA GLU A 72 0.58 -3.72 1.94
C GLU A 72 -0.75 -4.47 1.79
N GLU A 73 -1.73 -3.88 1.09
CA GLU A 73 -3.01 -4.49 0.73
C GLU A 73 -2.77 -5.74 -0.12
N LEU A 74 -1.98 -5.63 -1.19
CA LEU A 74 -1.59 -6.77 -2.04
C LEU A 74 -0.92 -7.91 -1.27
N ILE A 75 -0.03 -7.59 -0.33
CA ILE A 75 0.63 -8.58 0.53
C ILE A 75 -0.39 -9.26 1.44
N THR A 76 -1.30 -8.50 2.02
CA THR A 76 -2.35 -9.00 2.91
C THR A 76 -3.29 -9.93 2.16
N ASP A 77 -3.77 -9.52 0.99
CA ASP A 77 -4.64 -10.31 0.13
C ASP A 77 -3.96 -11.59 -0.34
N ARG A 78 -2.69 -11.52 -0.75
CA ARG A 78 -1.91 -12.70 -1.12
C ARG A 78 -1.82 -13.70 0.03
N ARG A 79 -1.50 -13.23 1.25
CA ARG A 79 -1.41 -14.10 2.43
C ARG A 79 -2.75 -14.74 2.77
N ARG A 80 -3.83 -13.98 2.71
CA ARG A 80 -5.20 -14.48 2.91
C ARG A 80 -5.53 -15.58 1.90
N HIS A 81 -5.29 -15.32 0.62
CA HIS A 81 -5.55 -16.29 -0.45
C HIS A 81 -4.74 -17.57 -0.27
N GLN A 82 -3.46 -17.47 0.09
CA GLN A 82 -2.62 -18.64 0.38
C GLN A 82 -3.12 -19.43 1.59
N ALA A 83 -3.61 -18.77 2.65
CA ALA A 83 -4.22 -19.44 3.79
C ALA A 83 -5.50 -20.18 3.40
N GLU A 84 -6.35 -19.57 2.58
CA GLU A 84 -7.57 -20.19 2.05
C GLU A 84 -7.25 -21.43 1.20
N GLN A 85 -6.20 -21.37 0.35
CA GLN A 85 -5.73 -22.52 -0.42
C GLN A 85 -5.22 -23.66 0.48
N ILE A 86 -4.42 -23.35 1.50
CA ILE A 86 -3.93 -24.35 2.46
C ILE A 86 -5.11 -25.03 3.16
N PHE A 87 -6.11 -24.26 3.59
CA PHE A 87 -7.31 -24.82 4.22
C PHE A 87 -8.06 -25.77 3.28
N ALA A 88 -8.30 -25.36 2.04
CA ALA A 88 -8.97 -26.19 1.04
C ALA A 88 -8.21 -27.49 0.74
N LEU A 89 -6.87 -27.42 0.66
CA LEU A 89 -6.02 -28.59 0.44
C LEU A 89 -6.02 -29.55 1.64
N ASN A 90 -6.07 -29.03 2.87
CA ASN A 90 -6.21 -29.89 4.06
C ASN A 90 -7.53 -30.64 4.05
N GLU A 91 -8.64 -29.97 3.71
CA GLU A 91 -9.94 -30.61 3.58
C GLU A 91 -9.99 -31.62 2.41
N CYS A 92 -9.24 -31.38 1.34
CA CYS A 92 -9.07 -32.34 0.25
C CYS A 92 -8.26 -33.56 0.70
N ALA A 93 -7.14 -33.36 1.40
CA ALA A 93 -6.30 -34.43 1.92
C ALA A 93 -7.07 -35.33 2.89
N ARG A 94 -7.83 -34.73 3.82
CA ARG A 94 -8.69 -35.44 4.77
C ARG A 94 -9.71 -36.32 4.05
N ARG A 95 -10.46 -35.75 3.10
CA ARG A 95 -11.45 -36.52 2.31
C ARG A 95 -10.82 -37.63 1.47
N ALA A 96 -9.62 -37.41 0.93
CA ALA A 96 -8.89 -38.42 0.19
C ALA A 96 -8.45 -39.58 1.09
N MET A 97 -8.01 -39.30 2.33
CA MET A 97 -7.71 -40.33 3.32
C MET A 97 -8.96 -41.12 3.72
N ASP A 98 -10.07 -40.43 3.99
CA ASP A 98 -11.35 -41.06 4.34
C ASP A 98 -11.85 -42.01 3.22
N ALA A 99 -11.38 -41.83 1.98
CA ALA A 99 -11.69 -42.65 0.81
C ALA A 99 -10.55 -43.60 0.38
N ASP A 100 -9.53 -43.82 1.22
CA ASP A 100 -8.33 -44.63 0.93
C ASP A 100 -7.53 -44.20 -0.30
N GLN A 101 -7.71 -42.95 -0.77
CA GLN A 101 -6.98 -42.35 -1.90
C GLN A 101 -5.68 -41.68 -1.43
N PHE A 102 -4.77 -42.47 -0.83
CA PHE A 102 -3.56 -41.95 -0.20
C PHE A 102 -2.62 -41.18 -1.15
N SER A 103 -2.57 -41.54 -2.43
CA SER A 103 -1.78 -40.82 -3.44
C SER A 103 -2.26 -39.37 -3.62
N ALA A 104 -3.57 -39.15 -3.62
CA ALA A 104 -4.17 -37.83 -3.69
C ALA A 104 -3.91 -37.01 -2.41
N ALA A 105 -4.00 -37.66 -1.23
CA ALA A 105 -3.69 -37.02 0.04
C ALA A 105 -2.22 -36.55 0.11
N VAL A 106 -1.27 -37.39 -0.30
CA VAL A 106 0.16 -37.02 -0.39
C VAL A 106 0.38 -35.87 -1.38
N GLY A 107 -0.30 -35.90 -2.53
CA GLY A 107 -0.29 -34.81 -3.49
C GLY A 107 -0.73 -33.48 -2.88
N ALA A 108 -1.84 -33.47 -2.14
CA ALA A 108 -2.34 -32.28 -1.46
C ALA A 108 -1.35 -31.72 -0.43
N PHE A 109 -0.71 -32.58 0.38
CA PHE A 109 0.31 -32.12 1.33
C PHE A 109 1.56 -31.55 0.67
N ARG A 110 1.96 -32.10 -0.48
CA ARG A 110 3.10 -31.55 -1.23
C ARG A 110 2.83 -30.12 -1.67
N VAL A 111 1.62 -29.85 -2.20
CA VAL A 111 1.20 -28.50 -2.58
C VAL A 111 1.11 -27.58 -1.35
N ILE A 112 0.60 -28.07 -0.22
CA ILE A 112 0.62 -27.30 1.05
C ILE A 112 2.05 -26.90 1.43
N ALA A 113 3.02 -27.82 1.33
CA ALA A 113 4.41 -27.56 1.65
C ALA A 113 5.03 -26.50 0.71
N GLU A 114 4.69 -26.55 -0.59
CA GLU A 114 5.12 -25.55 -1.57
C GLU A 114 4.56 -24.15 -1.24
N ILE A 115 3.25 -24.05 -0.96
CA ILE A 115 2.62 -22.79 -0.54
C ILE A 115 3.24 -22.29 0.77
N GLY A 116 3.49 -23.18 1.73
CA GLY A 116 4.18 -22.87 2.98
C GLY A 116 5.60 -22.34 2.76
N GLY A 117 6.32 -22.87 1.77
CA GLY A 117 7.63 -22.35 1.34
C GLY A 117 7.52 -20.91 0.81
N LEU A 118 6.51 -20.64 -0.03
CA LEU A 118 6.25 -19.29 -0.55
C LEU A 118 5.90 -18.26 0.54
N LEU A 119 5.23 -18.70 1.61
CA LEU A 119 4.90 -17.83 2.75
C LEU A 119 6.13 -17.47 3.60
N ARG A 120 7.12 -18.35 3.68
CA ARG A 120 8.38 -18.13 4.41
C ARG A 120 9.39 -17.32 3.61
N ALA A 121 9.26 -17.30 2.28
CA ALA A 121 10.13 -16.53 1.42
C ALA A 121 9.94 -15.01 1.64
N PRO A 122 11.02 -14.22 1.72
CA PRO A 122 10.92 -12.78 1.85
C PRO A 122 10.20 -12.18 0.62
N ILE A 123 9.10 -11.46 0.87
CA ILE A 123 8.27 -10.86 -0.19
C ILE A 123 8.93 -9.59 -0.75
N LYS A 124 9.66 -8.86 0.09
CA LYS A 124 10.49 -7.72 -0.31
C LYS A 124 11.96 -8.09 -0.09
N PRO A 125 12.88 -7.65 -0.96
CA PRO A 125 14.31 -7.78 -0.70
C PRO A 125 14.65 -7.11 0.65
N PRO A 126 15.61 -7.65 1.41
CA PRO A 126 16.03 -7.03 2.67
C PRO A 126 16.51 -5.61 2.41
N GLU A 127 16.11 -4.66 3.26
CA GLU A 127 16.61 -3.29 3.16
C GLU A 127 18.15 -3.29 3.36
N PRO A 128 18.89 -2.51 2.57
CA PRO A 128 20.33 -2.39 2.76
C PRO A 128 20.60 -1.80 4.15
N ARG A 129 21.39 -2.50 4.95
CA ARG A 129 21.87 -1.96 6.23
C ARG A 129 22.87 -0.85 5.90
N THR A 130 22.48 0.40 6.12
CA THR A 130 23.38 1.56 6.20
C THR A 130 24.07 1.62 7.54
#